data_AF-A0A2P6FPA4-F1
#
_entry.id   AF-A0A2P6FPA4-F1
#
_cell.length_a   1.000
_cell.length_b   1.000
_cell.length_c   1.000
_cell.angle_alpha   90.00
_cell.angle_beta   90.00
_cell.angle_gamma   90.00
#
_symmetry.space_group_name_H-M   'P 1'
#
loop_
_entity.id
_entity.type
_entity.pdbx_description
1 polymer ?
#
loop_
_entity_poly.entity_id
_entity_poly.type
_entity_poly.pdbx_seq_one_letter_code
_entity_poly.pdbx_strand_id
1 'polypeptide(L)'
;MEINMKFFLTLTTVFSLLSSVVSAGVLTGTYKTEPNDEGAYLQVKFGACSNDKKLTCGTIKASYKKNGSKNKNSKVVGENIVWDMVDEGNGKYGGGKIWDPSDPKDDGSKKIYKSKMELKGNILSVSGCILWICKAQNWNKVN
;
A
#
# COMPACT_ATOMS: atom_id res chain seq x y z
N MET A 1 6.13 74.57 8.16
CA MET A 1 6.36 73.65 7.04
C MET A 1 5.63 72.36 7.38
N GLU A 2 4.35 72.30 7.00
CA GLU A 2 3.53 71.09 7.15
C GLU A 2 3.56 70.30 5.86
N ILE A 3 3.90 69.00 5.94
CA ILE A 3 3.34 67.99 5.04
C ILE A 3 3.12 66.70 5.84
N ASN A 4 1.85 66.52 6.19
CA ASN A 4 1.08 65.32 6.54
C ASN A 4 1.73 63.94 6.29
N MET A 5 1.96 63.21 7.38
CA MET A 5 2.34 61.79 7.41
C MET A 5 1.12 60.92 7.08
N LYS A 6 1.01 60.41 5.85
CA LYS A 6 -0.01 59.41 5.49
C LYS A 6 0.40 58.05 6.05
N PHE A 7 -0.17 57.71 7.20
CA PHE A 7 -0.02 56.45 7.91
C PHE A 7 -0.72 55.32 7.13
N PHE A 8 0.01 54.64 6.24
CA PHE A 8 -0.48 53.40 5.62
C PHE A 8 -0.20 52.23 6.56
N LEU A 9 -1.22 51.80 7.31
CA LEU A 9 -1.23 50.54 8.06
C LEU A 9 -1.36 49.36 7.08
N THR A 10 -0.23 48.82 6.63
CA THR A 10 -0.19 47.55 5.90
C THR A 10 -0.14 46.39 6.91
N LEU A 11 -1.31 45.91 7.33
CA LEU A 11 -1.45 44.68 8.11
C LEU A 11 -1.15 43.47 7.18
N THR A 12 0.11 43.04 7.14
CA THR A 12 0.53 41.87 6.38
C THR A 12 0.25 40.61 7.22
N THR A 13 -0.94 40.04 7.05
CA THR A 13 -1.33 38.79 7.69
C THR A 13 -0.54 37.64 7.05
N VAL A 14 0.56 37.21 7.68
CA VAL A 14 1.32 36.03 7.26
C VAL A 14 0.52 34.78 7.63
N PHE A 15 -0.31 34.32 6.69
CA PHE A 15 -1.06 33.08 6.82
C PHE A 15 -0.11 31.90 6.61
N SER A 16 0.46 31.41 7.72
CA SER A 16 1.33 30.22 7.71
C SER A 16 0.46 28.99 7.44
N LEU A 17 0.52 28.46 6.23
CA LEU A 17 -0.12 27.19 5.86
C LEU A 17 0.57 26.05 6.62
N LEU A 18 -0.02 25.63 7.73
CA LEU A 18 0.32 24.37 8.38
C LEU A 18 -0.16 23.23 7.49
N SER A 19 0.70 22.76 6.58
CA SER A 19 0.48 21.49 5.90
C SER A 19 0.63 20.37 6.92
N SER A 20 -0.48 19.90 7.48
CA SER A 20 -0.51 18.69 8.29
C SER A 20 -0.08 17.51 7.42
N VAL A 21 1.17 17.07 7.59
CA VAL A 21 1.66 15.80 7.06
C VAL A 21 0.90 14.68 7.74
N VAL A 22 -0.01 14.04 7.01
CA VAL A 22 -0.61 12.78 7.44
C VAL A 22 0.47 11.70 7.32
N SER A 23 1.05 11.30 8.45
CA SER A 23 1.83 10.05 8.53
C SER A 23 0.86 8.90 8.36
N ALA A 24 1.18 7.99 7.45
CA ALA A 24 0.24 6.93 7.08
C ALA A 24 0.30 5.72 8.02
N GLY A 25 1.09 5.69 9.09
CA GLY A 25 1.06 4.64 10.12
C GLY A 25 1.07 3.20 9.56
N VAL A 26 0.59 2.24 10.34
CA VAL A 26 0.37 0.88 9.82
C VAL A 26 -0.85 0.88 8.89
N LEU A 27 -0.66 0.45 7.65
CA LEU A 27 -1.76 0.24 6.71
C LEU A 27 -2.75 -0.80 7.27
N THR A 28 -4.02 -0.45 7.25
CA THR A 28 -5.11 -1.36 7.63
C THR A 28 -6.21 -1.40 6.58
N GLY A 29 -6.84 -2.57 6.46
CA GLY A 29 -7.99 -2.76 5.58
C GLY A 29 -7.92 -4.09 4.84
N THR A 30 -8.90 -4.38 4.02
CA THR A 30 -8.88 -5.52 3.09
C THR A 30 -8.84 -4.95 1.68
N TYR A 31 -7.95 -5.49 0.85
CA TYR A 31 -7.72 -5.02 -0.51
C TYR A 31 -7.85 -6.18 -1.49
N LYS A 32 -8.57 -5.95 -2.58
CA LYS A 32 -8.74 -6.87 -3.70
C LYS A 32 -7.61 -6.65 -4.70
N THR A 33 -6.89 -7.72 -5.04
CA THR A 33 -5.82 -7.68 -6.05
C THR A 33 -6.40 -7.46 -7.44
N GLU A 34 -5.55 -7.05 -8.39
CA GLU A 34 -5.90 -7.21 -9.79
C GLU A 34 -6.09 -8.71 -10.11
N PRO A 35 -6.92 -9.04 -11.11
CA PRO A 35 -7.00 -10.39 -11.62
C PRO A 35 -5.67 -10.83 -12.23
N ASN A 36 -5.29 -12.09 -12.03
CA ASN A 36 -4.21 -12.71 -12.80
C ASN A 36 -4.68 -13.08 -14.22
N ASP A 37 -3.82 -13.72 -15.01
CA ASP A 37 -4.10 -14.10 -16.40
C ASP A 37 -5.30 -15.06 -16.53
N GLU A 38 -5.58 -15.86 -15.50
CA GLU A 38 -6.76 -16.74 -15.42
C GLU A 38 -8.03 -16.00 -14.95
N GLY A 39 -7.92 -14.73 -14.59
CA GLY A 39 -8.97 -13.89 -14.02
C GLY A 39 -9.24 -14.13 -12.53
N ALA A 40 -8.45 -14.96 -11.86
CA ALA A 40 -8.54 -15.17 -10.42
C ALA A 40 -7.96 -13.98 -9.65
N TYR A 41 -8.47 -13.72 -8.44
CA TYR A 41 -7.99 -12.63 -7.60
C TYR A 41 -8.03 -13.00 -6.11
N LEU A 42 -7.30 -12.24 -5.30
CA LEU A 42 -7.23 -12.42 -3.86
C LEU A 42 -7.87 -11.22 -3.13
N GLN A 43 -8.32 -11.46 -1.90
CA GLN A 43 -8.53 -10.41 -0.92
C GLN A 43 -7.47 -10.53 0.17
N VAL A 44 -6.70 -9.48 0.36
CA VAL A 44 -5.57 -9.42 1.30
C VAL A 44 -5.94 -8.50 2.44
N LYS A 45 -5.88 -9.01 3.68
CA LYS A 45 -6.07 -8.21 4.89
C LYS A 45 -4.71 -7.64 5.31
N PHE A 46 -4.62 -6.32 5.35
CA PHE A 46 -3.48 -5.59 5.89
C PHE A 46 -3.69 -5.22 7.36
N GLY A 47 -2.58 -5.23 8.10
CA GLY A 47 -2.48 -4.81 9.49
C GLY A 47 -1.04 -4.85 9.99
N ALA A 48 -0.88 -4.70 11.31
CA ALA A 48 0.43 -4.75 11.95
C ALA A 48 1.04 -6.16 11.85
N CYS A 49 2.33 -6.24 11.58
CA CYS A 49 3.04 -7.51 11.57
C CYS A 49 3.02 -8.17 12.97
N SER A 50 3.09 -9.50 13.01
CA SER A 50 3.08 -10.24 14.29
C SER A 50 4.36 -10.01 15.09
N ASN A 51 5.51 -9.97 14.39
CA ASN A 51 6.86 -9.78 14.90
C ASN A 51 7.19 -8.32 15.25
N ASP A 52 6.61 -7.35 14.54
CA ASP A 52 6.82 -5.92 14.82
C ASP A 52 5.54 -5.14 14.55
N LYS A 53 5.01 -4.48 15.59
CA LYS A 53 3.74 -3.74 15.51
C LYS A 53 3.82 -2.42 14.76
N LYS A 54 5.03 -1.96 14.41
CA LYS A 54 5.24 -0.74 13.62
C LYS A 54 5.26 -1.02 12.11
N LEU A 55 5.38 -2.28 11.72
CA LEU A 55 5.45 -2.68 10.32
C LEU A 55 4.10 -3.14 9.80
N THR A 56 3.88 -2.95 8.52
CA THR A 56 2.69 -3.41 7.81
C THR A 56 2.95 -4.78 7.16
N CYS A 57 2.04 -5.71 7.41
CA CYS A 57 1.98 -7.03 6.78
C CYS A 57 0.62 -7.26 6.13
N GLY A 58 0.59 -8.12 5.11
CA GLY A 58 -0.63 -8.52 4.40
C GLY A 58 -0.79 -10.04 4.39
N THR A 59 -1.98 -10.51 4.77
CA THR A 59 -2.35 -11.93 4.80
C THR A 59 -3.50 -12.21 3.83
N ILE A 60 -3.42 -13.30 3.07
CA ILE A 60 -4.46 -13.68 2.12
C ILE A 60 -5.69 -14.16 2.90
N LYS A 61 -6.76 -13.36 2.86
CA LYS A 61 -8.00 -13.66 3.58
C LYS A 61 -8.94 -14.55 2.78
N ALA A 62 -8.95 -14.40 1.45
CA ALA A 62 -9.75 -15.20 0.55
C ALA A 62 -9.17 -15.20 -0.87
N SER A 63 -9.47 -16.26 -1.61
CA SER A 63 -9.16 -16.43 -3.03
C SER A 63 -10.45 -16.64 -3.81
N TYR A 64 -10.53 -16.05 -5.00
CA TYR A 64 -11.71 -16.06 -5.86
C TYR A 64 -11.35 -16.47 -7.28
N LYS A 65 -12.25 -17.21 -7.92
CA LYS A 65 -12.16 -17.56 -9.34
C LYS A 65 -12.63 -16.38 -10.21
N LYS A 66 -12.37 -16.46 -11.52
CA LYS A 66 -12.82 -15.47 -12.52
C LYS A 66 -14.31 -15.12 -12.44
N ASN A 67 -15.15 -16.10 -12.16
CA ASN A 67 -16.60 -15.92 -12.02
C ASN A 67 -17.04 -15.30 -10.67
N GLY A 68 -16.10 -14.88 -9.81
CA GLY A 68 -16.37 -14.29 -8.51
C GLY A 68 -16.73 -15.30 -7.40
N SER A 69 -16.78 -16.60 -7.69
CA SER A 69 -16.98 -17.62 -6.66
C SER A 69 -15.72 -17.80 -5.80
N LYS A 70 -15.89 -18.04 -4.50
CA LYS A 70 -14.77 -18.35 -3.60
C LYS A 70 -14.08 -19.64 -4.04
N ASN A 71 -12.76 -19.61 -4.17
CA ASN A 71 -11.95 -20.79 -4.41
C ASN A 71 -11.69 -21.53 -3.09
N LYS A 72 -12.58 -22.46 -2.73
CA LYS A 72 -12.48 -23.25 -1.48
C LYS A 72 -11.27 -24.20 -1.44
N ASN A 73 -10.68 -24.51 -2.59
CA ASN A 73 -9.52 -25.40 -2.69
C ASN A 73 -8.19 -24.64 -2.70
N SER A 74 -8.23 -23.32 -2.46
CA SER A 74 -7.04 -22.49 -2.48
C SER A 74 -6.11 -22.85 -1.32
N LYS A 75 -4.86 -23.22 -1.67
CA LYS A 75 -3.82 -23.58 -0.69
C LYS A 75 -3.07 -22.37 -0.14
N VAL A 76 -3.31 -21.17 -0.70
CA VAL A 76 -2.59 -19.94 -0.33
C VAL A 76 -3.36 -19.08 0.68
N VAL A 77 -4.62 -19.41 0.97
CA VAL A 77 -5.41 -18.66 1.96
C VAL A 77 -4.81 -18.88 3.36
N GLY A 78 -4.64 -17.79 4.11
CA GLY A 78 -3.99 -17.77 5.42
C GLY A 78 -2.49 -17.48 5.38
N GLU A 79 -1.87 -17.57 4.20
CA GLU A 79 -0.46 -17.23 4.03
C GLU A 79 -0.24 -15.72 4.02
N ASN A 80 0.90 -15.28 4.55
CA ASN A 80 1.35 -13.92 4.30
C ASN A 80 1.78 -13.77 2.84
N ILE A 81 1.43 -12.62 2.26
CA ILE A 81 1.81 -12.22 0.91
C ILE A 81 2.65 -10.95 0.91
N VAL A 82 2.52 -10.08 1.92
CA VAL A 82 3.33 -8.87 2.11
C VAL A 82 3.92 -8.87 3.52
N TRP A 83 5.20 -8.48 3.64
CA TRP A 83 5.94 -8.44 4.90
C TRP A 83 6.69 -7.13 5.10
N ASP A 84 6.82 -6.74 6.36
CA ASP A 84 7.80 -5.76 6.86
C ASP A 84 7.80 -4.41 6.13
N MET A 85 6.62 -3.95 5.70
CA MET A 85 6.48 -2.67 5.03
C MET A 85 6.58 -1.53 6.06
N VAL A 86 7.52 -0.62 5.84
CA VAL A 86 7.77 0.56 6.67
C VAL A 86 6.96 1.73 6.11
N ASP A 87 6.24 2.47 6.97
CA ASP A 87 5.63 3.76 6.58
C ASP A 87 6.74 4.78 6.27
N GLU A 88 6.79 5.25 5.03
CA GLU A 88 7.70 6.30 4.57
C GLU A 88 7.02 7.67 4.56
N GLY A 89 5.77 7.75 5.05
CA GLY A 89 4.94 8.94 5.05
C GLY A 89 4.22 9.19 3.72
N ASN A 90 3.23 10.09 3.74
CA ASN A 90 2.48 10.49 2.54
C ASN A 90 1.84 9.31 1.77
N GLY A 91 1.42 8.27 2.50
CA GLY A 91 0.81 7.07 1.93
C GLY A 91 1.80 6.11 1.26
N LYS A 92 3.11 6.33 1.36
CA LYS A 92 4.15 5.47 0.78
C LYS A 92 4.66 4.48 1.81
N TYR A 93 4.96 3.27 1.33
CA TYR A 93 5.53 2.22 2.14
C TYR A 93 6.67 1.54 1.39
N GLY A 94 7.76 1.24 2.09
CA GLY A 94 8.95 0.62 1.51
C GLY A 94 9.65 -0.37 2.44
N GLY A 95 10.83 -0.82 2.03
CA GLY A 95 11.69 -1.73 2.79
C GLY A 95 11.23 -3.19 2.90
N GLY A 96 9.96 -3.46 2.63
CA GLY A 96 9.36 -4.77 2.79
C GLY A 96 9.48 -5.70 1.59
N LYS A 97 8.73 -6.80 1.65
CA LYS A 97 8.73 -7.88 0.66
C LYS A 97 7.33 -8.26 0.23
N ILE A 98 7.22 -8.83 -0.97
CA ILE A 98 5.98 -9.40 -1.49
C ILE A 98 6.25 -10.77 -2.14
N TRP A 99 5.30 -11.69 -2.00
CA TRP A 99 5.31 -12.97 -2.68
C TRP A 99 4.28 -12.96 -3.79
N ASP A 100 4.66 -13.46 -4.97
CA ASP A 100 3.71 -13.74 -6.04
C ASP A 100 3.37 -15.24 -6.06
N PRO A 101 2.14 -15.66 -5.69
CA PRO A 101 1.72 -17.05 -5.78
C PRO A 101 1.55 -17.55 -7.22
N SER A 102 1.48 -16.66 -8.21
CA SER A 102 1.29 -17.00 -9.63
C SER A 102 2.60 -17.23 -10.38
N ASP A 103 3.74 -16.87 -9.78
CA ASP A 103 5.07 -16.99 -10.36
C ASP A 103 6.01 -17.72 -9.38
N PRO A 104 5.78 -19.01 -9.10
CA PRO A 104 6.68 -19.81 -8.28
C PRO A 104 8.02 -20.01 -9.00
N LYS A 105 9.08 -20.37 -8.26
CA LYS A 105 10.34 -20.80 -8.88
C LYS A 105 10.20 -22.20 -9.46
N ASP A 106 11.16 -22.59 -10.29
CA ASP A 106 11.21 -23.92 -10.93
C ASP A 106 11.22 -25.10 -9.94
N ASP A 107 11.76 -24.88 -8.74
CA ASP A 107 11.77 -25.85 -7.63
C ASP A 107 10.44 -25.88 -6.82
N GLY A 108 9.44 -25.09 -7.23
CA GLY A 108 8.16 -24.93 -6.54
C GLY A 108 8.19 -24.02 -5.32
N SER A 109 9.33 -23.43 -4.97
CA SER A 109 9.44 -22.51 -3.83
C SER A 109 8.83 -21.14 -4.14
N LYS A 110 8.45 -20.43 -3.06
CA LYS A 110 7.92 -19.06 -3.16
C LYS A 110 8.96 -18.13 -3.79
N LYS A 111 8.53 -17.36 -4.79
CA LYS A 111 9.32 -16.27 -5.37
C LYS A 111 8.98 -14.96 -4.66
N ILE A 112 9.95 -14.45 -3.91
CA ILE A 112 9.78 -13.27 -3.05
C ILE A 112 10.56 -12.10 -3.63
N TYR A 113 9.91 -10.94 -3.70
CA TYR A 113 10.38 -9.72 -4.31
C TYR A 113 10.58 -8.63 -3.25
N LYS A 114 11.46 -7.66 -3.54
CA LYS A 114 11.44 -6.39 -2.80
C LYS A 114 10.12 -5.67 -3.12
N SER A 115 9.49 -5.09 -2.11
CA SER A 115 8.19 -4.46 -2.26
C SER A 115 8.23 -2.96 -2.03
N LYS A 116 7.36 -2.25 -2.76
CA LYS A 116 6.98 -0.86 -2.52
C LYS A 116 5.47 -0.74 -2.65
N MET A 117 4.86 0.09 -1.82
CA MET A 117 3.43 0.38 -1.92
C MET A 117 3.14 1.88 -1.85
N GLU A 118 2.05 2.30 -2.48
CA GLU A 118 1.55 3.67 -2.41
C GLU A 118 0.01 3.65 -2.29
N LEU A 119 -0.51 4.23 -1.21
CA LEU A 119 -1.93 4.39 -0.98
C LEU A 119 -2.39 5.77 -1.47
N LYS A 120 -3.34 5.78 -2.42
CA LYS A 120 -4.02 6.97 -2.93
C LYS A 120 -5.53 6.76 -2.86
N GLY A 121 -6.17 7.39 -1.87
CA GLY A 121 -7.59 7.17 -1.59
C GLY A 121 -7.86 5.71 -1.24
N ASN A 122 -8.65 5.02 -2.08
CA ASN A 122 -8.99 3.60 -1.90
C ASN A 122 -8.15 2.64 -2.75
N ILE A 123 -7.16 3.15 -3.48
CA ILE A 123 -6.28 2.35 -4.34
C ILE A 123 -4.93 2.22 -3.66
N LEU A 124 -4.50 0.98 -3.44
CA LEU A 124 -3.17 0.63 -3.00
C LEU A 124 -2.38 0.10 -4.21
N SER A 125 -1.46 0.90 -4.72
CA SER A 125 -0.49 0.40 -5.69
C SER A 125 0.53 -0.47 -4.96
N VAL A 126 0.74 -1.70 -5.43
CA VAL A 126 1.66 -2.68 -4.83
C VAL A 126 2.62 -3.17 -5.89
N SER A 127 3.91 -3.05 -5.63
CA SER A 127 4.97 -3.39 -6.59
C SER A 127 5.89 -4.48 -6.08
N GLY A 128 6.24 -5.43 -6.94
CA GLY A 128 7.32 -6.39 -6.74
C GLY A 128 8.50 -6.05 -7.66
N CYS A 129 9.72 -5.99 -7.11
CA CYS A 129 10.93 -5.63 -7.83
C CYS A 129 12.03 -6.70 -7.75
N ILE A 130 12.71 -6.94 -8.87
CA ILE A 130 14.00 -7.63 -8.95
C ILE A 130 15.03 -6.61 -9.46
N LEU A 131 16.07 -6.37 -8.65
CA LEU A 131 17.10 -5.37 -8.94
C LEU A 131 16.47 -4.00 -9.24
N TRP A 132 16.48 -3.55 -10.50
CA TRP A 132 15.89 -2.28 -10.95
C TRP A 132 14.55 -2.43 -11.69
N ILE A 133 14.10 -3.66 -11.97
CA ILE A 133 12.86 -3.92 -12.72
C ILE A 133 11.73 -4.17 -11.73
N CYS A 134 10.67 -3.37 -11.82
CA CYS A 134 9.48 -3.49 -10.97
C CYS A 134 8.24 -3.75 -11.82
N LYS A 135 7.34 -4.60 -11.31
CA LYS A 135 5.96 -4.73 -11.81
C LYS A 135 5.01 -4.32 -10.70
N ALA A 136 3.95 -3.59 -11.05
CA ALA A 136 2.99 -3.05 -10.12
C ALA A 136 1.56 -3.48 -10.46
N GLN A 137 0.73 -3.60 -9.43
CA GLN A 137 -0.71 -3.78 -9.53
C GLN A 137 -1.43 -2.75 -8.66
N ASN A 138 -2.65 -2.36 -9.05
CA ASN A 138 -3.52 -1.49 -8.29
C ASN A 138 -4.60 -2.29 -7.57
N TRP A 139 -4.46 -2.40 -6.24
CA TRP A 139 -5.38 -3.14 -5.41
C TRP A 139 -6.45 -2.21 -4.83
N ASN A 140 -7.71 -2.62 -4.92
CA ASN A 140 -8.84 -1.80 -4.51
C ASN A 140 -9.29 -2.17 -3.10
N LYS A 141 -9.46 -1.18 -2.22
CA LYS A 141 -10.02 -1.39 -0.89
C LYS A 141 -11.42 -1.98 -0.99
N VAL A 142 -11.69 -3.01 -0.18
CA VAL A 142 -12.98 -3.67 -0.05
C VAL A 142 -13.60 -3.22 1.27
N ASN A 143 -14.84 -2.73 1.21
CA ASN A 143 -15.62 -2.30 2.38
C ASN A 143 -16.33 -3.48 3.03
#